data_AF-K1TGZ7-F1
#
_entry.id   AF-K1TGZ7-F1
#
_cell.length_a   1.000
_cell.length_b   1.000
_cell.length_c   1.000
_cell.angle_alpha   90.00
_cell.angle_beta   90.00
_cell.angle_gamma   90.00
#
_symmetry.space_group_name_H-M   'P 1'
#
loop_
_entity.id
_entity.type
_entity.pdbx_description
1 polymer ?
#
loop_
_entity_poly.entity_id
_entity_poly.type
_entity_poly.pdbx_seq_one_letter_code
_entity_poly.pdbx_strand_id
1 'polypeptide(L)'
;MIYGTAVGEMLTDEYGNIRYLYNARPDDVSLLRDPNDFSRILVCRADAVPTPVKHQERILFTALDAEPGSLYGTSVLYGLPFVSSVLLKIFEATKSNWDRVGNVRFAVTYKPDGEALSKSFAKE
;
A
#
# COMPACT_ATOMS: atom_id res chain seq x y z
N MET A 1 10.21 -8.30 5.50
CA MET A 1 9.27 -8.76 4.44
C MET A 1 8.41 -7.62 3.89
N ILE A 2 7.50 -7.05 4.69
CA ILE A 2 6.55 -6.02 4.20
C ILE A 2 7.19 -4.72 3.69
N TYR A 3 8.36 -4.34 4.21
CA TYR A 3 9.08 -3.13 3.78
C TYR A 3 10.33 -3.44 2.95
N GLY A 4 10.65 -4.71 2.71
CA GLY A 4 11.90 -5.14 2.08
C GLY A 4 13.15 -4.95 2.96
N THR A 5 13.21 -3.88 3.74
CA THR A 5 14.29 -3.56 4.67
C THR A 5 13.86 -3.74 6.12
N ALA A 6 14.77 -4.21 6.97
CA ALA A 6 14.60 -4.20 8.43
C ALA A 6 15.91 -3.81 9.12
N VAL A 7 15.79 -3.07 10.22
CA VAL A 7 16.91 -2.58 11.04
C VAL A 7 16.58 -2.89 12.49
N GLY A 8 17.53 -3.48 13.22
CA GLY A 8 17.41 -3.71 14.65
C GLY A 8 18.68 -3.35 15.39
N GLU A 9 18.55 -3.01 16.66
CA GLU A 9 19.66 -2.69 17.56
C GLU A 9 19.73 -3.69 18.70
N MET A 10 20.91 -4.28 18.92
CA MET A 10 21.18 -5.08 20.11
C MET A 10 21.42 -4.17 21.31
N LEU A 11 20.54 -4.27 22.31
CA LEU A 11 20.70 -3.58 23.57
C LEU A 11 21.41 -4.50 24.56
N THR A 12 22.53 -4.02 25.10
CA THR A 12 23.37 -4.74 26.04
C THR A 12 23.19 -4.22 27.46
N ASP A 13 23.49 -5.06 28.45
CA ASP A 13 23.70 -4.58 29.82
C ASP A 13 25.08 -3.88 29.97
N GLU A 14 25.36 -3.40 31.19
CA GLU A 14 26.64 -2.77 31.55
C GLU A 14 27.85 -3.71 31.38
N TYR A 15 27.61 -5.02 31.37
CA TYR A 15 28.63 -6.05 31.20
C TYR A 15 28.79 -6.51 29.74
N GLY A 16 28.03 -5.91 28.81
CA GLY A 16 28.09 -6.22 27.38
C GLY A 16 27.28 -7.43 26.94
N ASN A 17 26.47 -8.03 27.82
CA ASN A 17 25.61 -9.15 27.43
C ASN A 17 24.35 -8.64 26.72
N ILE A 18 23.98 -9.27 25.61
CA ILE A 18 22.77 -8.93 24.85
C ILE A 18 21.53 -9.25 25.70
N ARG A 19 20.68 -8.26 25.93
CA ARG A 19 19.43 -8.41 26.71
C ARG A 19 18.19 -8.30 25.84
N TYR A 20 18.20 -7.38 24.89
CA TYR A 20 17.06 -7.11 24.03
C TYR A 20 17.50 -6.85 22.60
N LEU A 21 16.58 -7.11 21.66
CA LEU A 21 16.71 -6.70 20.27
C LEU A 21 15.59 -5.70 19.99
N TYR A 22 15.94 -4.43 19.79
CA TYR A 22 15.00 -3.40 19.43
C TYR A 22 14.84 -3.38 17.91
N ASN A 23 13.63 -3.63 17.40
CA ASN A 23 13.36 -3.52 15.96
C ASN A 23 12.89 -2.10 15.65
N ALA A 24 13.70 -1.36 14.89
CA ALA A 24 13.39 0.00 14.52
C ALA A 24 12.28 0.03 13.45
N ARG A 25 11.39 1.03 13.54
CA ARG A 25 10.45 1.27 12.45
C ARG A 25 11.24 1.77 11.24
N PRO A 26 10.93 1.31 10.02
CA PRO A 26 11.61 1.79 8.81
C PRO A 26 11.54 3.31 8.64
N ASP A 27 10.44 3.93 9.08
CA ASP A 27 10.24 5.38 8.95
C ASP A 27 11.13 6.20 9.90
N ASP A 28 11.65 5.60 10.97
CA ASP A 28 12.47 6.28 11.97
C ASP A 28 13.96 6.27 11.61
N VAL A 29 14.35 5.51 10.58
CA VAL A 29 15.74 5.25 10.22
C VAL A 29 16.01 5.48 8.73
N SER A 30 17.23 5.90 8.41
CA SER A 30 17.71 6.03 7.04
C SER A 30 19.08 5.37 6.91
N LEU A 31 19.33 4.80 5.74
CA LEU A 31 20.59 4.16 5.40
C LEU A 31 21.41 5.10 4.52
N LEU A 32 22.66 5.34 4.91
CA LEU A 32 23.64 6.07 4.14
C LEU A 32 24.85 5.20 3.89
N ARG A 33 25.50 5.37 2.74
CA ARG A 33 26.79 4.74 2.49
C ARG A 33 27.88 5.57 3.16
N ASP A 34 28.81 4.93 3.84
CA ASP A 34 29.94 5.64 4.42
C ASP A 34 30.79 6.26 3.28
N PRO A 35 31.13 7.57 3.37
CA PRO A 35 31.87 8.25 2.31
C PRO A 35 33.33 7.77 2.19
N ASN A 36 33.89 7.19 3.25
CA ASN A 36 35.27 6.72 3.29
C ASN A 36 35.37 5.20 3.07
N ASP A 37 34.32 4.46 3.39
CA ASP A 37 34.27 3.01 3.24
C ASP A 37 32.99 2.54 2.57
N PHE A 38 33.05 2.32 1.25
CA PHE A 38 31.91 1.85 0.48
C PHE A 38 31.32 0.52 0.98
N SER A 39 32.08 -0.32 1.70
CA SER A 39 31.56 -1.57 2.22
C SER A 39 30.65 -1.38 3.45
N ARG A 40 30.74 -0.21 4.09
CA ARG A 40 29.99 0.10 5.31
C ARG A 40 28.73 0.91 5.01
N ILE A 41 27.67 0.51 5.69
CA ILE A 41 26.38 1.20 5.70
C ILE A 41 26.23 1.83 7.08
N LEU A 42 25.93 3.13 7.09
CA LEU A 42 25.61 3.89 8.27
C LEU A 42 24.09 3.92 8.44
N VAL A 43 23.64 3.52 9.63
CA VAL A 43 22.24 3.68 10.02
C VAL A 43 22.08 4.99 10.75
N CYS A 44 21.28 5.88 10.17
CA CYS A 44 21.01 7.21 10.70
C CYS A 44 19.56 7.29 11.18
N ARG A 45 19.28 8.20 12.11
CA ARG A 45 17.90 8.59 12.40
C ARG A 45 17.33 9.38 11.22
N ALA A 46 16.08 9.13 10.88
CA ALA A 46 15.35 9.82 9.81
C ALA A 46 14.89 11.23 10.26
N ASP A 47 15.82 12.07 10.69
CA ASP A 47 15.59 13.48 10.98
C ASP A 47 15.87 14.35 9.73
N ALA A 48 15.56 15.65 9.80
CA ALA A 48 15.86 16.61 8.71
C ALA A 48 17.34 16.61 8.30
N VAL A 49 18.24 16.31 9.24
CA VAL A 49 19.65 16.04 8.98
C VAL A 49 19.93 14.61 9.46
N PRO A 50 20.31 13.68 8.58
CA PRO A 50 20.59 12.31 8.97
C PRO A 50 21.75 12.25 9.96
N THR A 51 21.46 11.82 11.19
CA THR A 51 22.47 11.67 12.24
C THR A 51 22.72 10.18 12.49
N PRO A 52 23.98 9.70 12.41
CA PRO A 52 24.29 8.32 12.70
C PRO A 52 23.84 7.93 14.10
N VAL A 53 23.15 6.78 14.21
CA VAL A 53 22.77 6.21 15.50
C VAL A 53 24.04 5.86 16.28
N LYS A 54 23.98 6.06 17.60
CA LYS A 54 25.08 5.69 18.50
C LYS A 54 25.29 4.17 18.44
N HIS A 55 26.53 3.71 18.57
CA HIS A 55 26.87 2.29 18.56
C HIS A 55 26.47 1.54 17.27
N GLN A 56 26.99 1.97 16.12
CA GLN A 56 26.79 1.29 14.82
C GLN A 56 27.15 -0.20 14.84
N GLU A 57 28.11 -0.59 15.69
CA GLU A 57 28.53 -1.98 15.88
C GLU A 57 27.44 -2.90 16.46
N ARG A 58 26.38 -2.33 17.04
CA ARG A 58 25.25 -3.07 17.64
C ARG A 58 24.07 -3.20 16.69
N ILE A 59 24.14 -2.58 15.52
CA ILE A 59 23.03 -2.52 14.57
C ILE A 59 23.10 -3.72 13.63
N LEU A 60 21.98 -4.41 13.49
CA LEU A 60 21.74 -5.40 12.46
C LEU A 60 20.82 -4.81 11.41
N PHE A 61 21.17 -5.03 10.15
CA PHE A 61 20.36 -4.62 9.03
C PHE A 61 20.25 -5.77 8.03
N THR A 62 19.09 -5.85 7.39
CA THR A 62 18.85 -6.74 6.27
C THR A 62 18.03 -6.03 5.20
N ALA A 63 18.42 -6.25 3.94
CA ALA A 63 17.68 -5.84 2.77
C ALA A 63 17.36 -7.07 1.91
N LEU A 64 16.07 -7.33 1.74
CA LEU A 64 15.54 -8.38 0.87
C LEU A 64 15.60 -7.92 -0.58
N ASP A 65 16.17 -8.71 -1.49
CA ASP A 65 16.17 -8.44 -2.94
C ASP A 65 16.44 -6.97 -3.31
N ALA A 66 17.49 -6.39 -2.73
CA ALA A 66 17.90 -5.02 -3.03
C ALA A 66 18.28 -4.89 -4.50
N GLU A 67 17.72 -3.87 -5.16
CA GLU A 67 18.06 -3.57 -6.54
C GLU A 67 19.52 -3.10 -6.67
N PRO A 68 20.18 -3.32 -7.82
CA PRO A 68 21.53 -2.85 -8.05
C PRO A 68 21.66 -1.33 -7.78
N GLY A 69 22.54 -0.97 -6.85
CA GLY A 69 22.76 0.42 -6.45
C GLY A 69 21.85 0.92 -5.31
N SER A 70 20.81 0.18 -4.93
CA SER A 70 19.98 0.50 -3.77
C SER A 70 20.63 0.03 -2.47
N LEU A 71 20.50 0.85 -1.41
CA LEU A 71 20.79 0.41 -0.04
C LEU A 71 19.60 -0.28 0.62
N TYR A 72 18.41 -0.11 0.05
CA TYR A 72 17.16 -0.63 0.59
C TYR A 72 16.72 -1.87 -0.17
N GLY A 73 16.17 -2.82 0.58
CA GLY A 73 15.51 -4.00 0.04
C GLY A 73 14.15 -3.69 -0.57
N THR A 74 13.71 -4.58 -1.43
CA THR A 74 12.42 -4.54 -2.13
C THR A 74 11.36 -5.30 -1.33
N SER A 75 10.18 -4.68 -1.18
CA SER A 75 9.06 -5.33 -0.49
C SER A 75 8.53 -6.52 -1.31
N VAL A 76 8.18 -7.61 -0.63
CA VAL A 76 7.41 -8.72 -1.25
C VAL A 76 6.06 -8.21 -1.80
N LEU A 77 5.53 -7.13 -1.22
CA LEU A 77 4.28 -6.51 -1.63
C LEU A 77 4.48 -5.38 -2.64
N TYR A 78 5.68 -5.22 -3.23
CA TYR A 78 5.97 -4.14 -4.18
C TYR A 78 4.98 -4.09 -5.36
N GLY A 79 4.52 -5.24 -5.86
CA GLY A 79 3.51 -5.32 -6.92
C GLY A 79 2.05 -5.18 -6.45
N LEU A 80 1.79 -5.22 -5.14
CA LEU A 80 0.43 -5.22 -4.59
C LEU A 80 -0.33 -3.92 -4.87
N PRO A 81 0.26 -2.71 -4.82
CA PRO A 81 -0.43 -1.48 -5.19
C PRO A 81 -1.01 -1.52 -6.60
N PHE A 82 -0.26 -2.07 -7.57
CA PHE A 82 -0.74 -2.23 -8.94
C PHE A 82 -1.95 -3.16 -8.99
N VAL A 83 -1.83 -4.38 -8.47
CA VAL A 83 -2.91 -5.38 -8.49
C VAL A 83 -4.15 -4.87 -7.75
N SER A 84 -3.95 -4.27 -6.57
CA SER A 84 -5.03 -3.69 -5.77
C SER A 84 -5.75 -2.57 -6.52
N SER A 85 -5.02 -1.72 -7.25
CA SER A 85 -5.62 -0.63 -8.03
C SER A 85 -6.56 -1.15 -9.14
N VAL A 86 -6.20 -2.26 -9.79
CA VAL A 86 -7.04 -2.88 -10.82
C VAL A 86 -8.29 -3.49 -10.20
N LEU A 87 -8.12 -4.22 -9.09
CA LEU A 87 -9.25 -4.82 -8.37
C LEU A 87 -10.23 -3.77 -7.84
N LEU A 88 -9.73 -2.67 -7.29
CA LEU A 88 -10.55 -1.56 -6.81
C LEU A 88 -11.32 -0.89 -7.96
N LYS A 89 -10.69 -0.66 -9.13
CA LYS A 89 -11.38 -0.12 -10.31
C LYS A 89 -12.51 -1.04 -10.79
N ILE A 90 -12.29 -2.35 -10.81
CA ILE A 90 -13.34 -3.32 -11.17
C ILE A 90 -14.48 -3.26 -10.15
N PHE A 91 -14.16 -3.23 -8.86
CA PHE A 91 -15.14 -3.15 -7.80
C PHE A 91 -16.00 -1.88 -7.90
N GLU A 92 -15.38 -0.73 -8.12
CA GLU A 92 -16.05 0.55 -8.33
C GLU A 92 -16.92 0.57 -9.59
N ALA A 93 -16.43 0.00 -10.69
CA ALA A 93 -17.19 -0.10 -11.93
C ALA A 93 -18.43 -1.00 -11.79
N THR A 94 -18.30 -2.13 -11.11
CA THR A 94 -19.43 -3.02 -10.81
C THR A 94 -20.46 -2.31 -9.92
N LYS A 95 -20.01 -1.58 -8.90
CA LYS A 95 -20.89 -0.78 -8.04
C LYS A 95 -21.66 0.27 -8.85
N SER A 96 -20.96 1.07 -9.66
CA SER A 96 -21.58 2.10 -10.50
C SER A 96 -22.60 1.52 -11.49
N ASN A 97 -22.28 0.37 -12.09
CA ASN A 97 -23.21 -0.33 -12.97
C ASN A 97 -24.44 -0.87 -12.22
N TRP A 98 -24.26 -1.42 -11.03
CA TRP A 98 -25.37 -1.86 -10.18
C TRP A 98 -26.29 -0.70 -9.84
N ASP A 99 -25.73 0.43 -9.38
CA ASP A 99 -26.47 1.64 -9.03
C ASP A 99 -27.27 2.17 -10.24
N ARG A 100 -26.68 2.12 -11.45
CA ARG A 100 -27.35 2.52 -12.70
C ARG A 100 -28.46 1.55 -13.11
N VAL A 101 -28.25 0.24 -13.02
CA VAL A 101 -29.26 -0.79 -13.34
C VAL A 101 -30.44 -0.71 -12.38
N GLY A 102 -30.19 -0.44 -11.10
CA GLY A 102 -31.25 -0.20 -10.10
C GLY A 102 -32.08 1.07 -10.37
N ASN A 103 -31.57 2.01 -11.17
CA ASN A 103 -32.26 3.25 -11.53
C ASN A 103 -32.87 3.22 -12.95
N VAL A 104 -33.02 2.04 -13.56
CA VAL A 104 -33.71 1.93 -14.85
C VAL A 104 -35.20 2.19 -14.64
N ARG A 105 -35.68 3.34 -15.12
CA ARG A 105 -37.12 3.61 -15.24
C ARG A 105 -37.63 2.91 -16.49
N PHE A 106 -38.48 1.91 -16.32
CA PHE A 106 -39.20 1.31 -17.43
C PHE A 106 -40.29 2.27 -17.91
N ALA A 107 -40.08 2.91 -19.06
CA ALA A 107 -41.14 3.62 -19.76
C ALA A 107 -42.01 2.59 -20.49
N VAL A 108 -43.14 2.21 -19.88
CA VAL A 108 -44.15 1.40 -20.56
C VAL A 108 -44.88 2.32 -21.54
N THR A 109 -44.45 2.33 -22.79
CA THR A 109 -45.20 3.02 -23.85
C THR A 109 -46.33 2.10 -24.31
N TYR A 110 -47.56 2.38 -23.87
CA TYR A 110 -48.76 1.76 -24.42
C TYR A 110 -48.94 2.25 -25.86
N LYS A 111 -48.83 1.35 -26.85
CA LYS A 111 -49.26 1.60 -28.22
C LYS A 111 -50.64 0.97 -28.40
N PRO A 112 -51.73 1.76 -28.51
CA PRO A 112 -53.03 1.22 -28.87
C PRO A 112 -53.03 0.86 -30.35
N ASP A 113 -52.61 -0.36 -30.70
CA ASP A 113 -53.00 -0.94 -31.99
C ASP A 113 -54.43 -1.45 -31.85
N GLY A 114 -55.39 -0.66 -32.32
CA GLY A 114 -56.80 -1.06 -32.36
C GLY A 114 -57.80 0.09 -32.35
N GLU A 115 -57.70 1.05 -33.28
CA GLU A 115 -58.89 1.82 -33.65
C GLU A 115 -59.88 0.90 -34.36
N ALA A 116 -60.79 0.29 -33.59
CA ALA A 116 -62.20 0.13 -33.92
C ALA A 116 -62.89 -0.77 -32.88
N LEU A 117 -63.10 -0.31 -31.64
CA LEU A 117 -64.22 -0.74 -30.76
C LEU A 117 -64.16 -0.07 -29.38
N SER A 118 -64.05 1.25 -29.30
CA SER A 118 -64.25 1.96 -28.04
C SER A 118 -64.94 3.31 -28.27
N LYS A 119 -66.18 3.25 -28.74
CA LYS A 119 -67.11 4.39 -28.76
C LYS A 119 -68.45 4.12 -28.07
N SER A 120 -68.52 3.15 -27.15
CA SER A 120 -69.79 2.80 -26.48
C SER A 120 -69.78 2.67 -24.96
N PHE A 121 -68.72 3.06 -24.25
CA PHE A 121 -68.79 3.12 -22.78
C PHE A 121 -68.28 4.46 -22.25
N ALA A 122 -68.94 5.53 -22.70
CA ALA A 122 -69.00 6.76 -21.94
C ALA A 122 -70.48 7.05 -21.67
N LYS A 123 -70.93 6.79 -20.43
CA LYS A 123 -72.07 7.50 -19.87
C LYS A 123 -71.95 7.55 -18.34
N GLU A 124 -72.03 8.79 -17.86
CA GLU A 124 -72.33 9.33 -16.51
C GLU A 124 -71.78 8.59 -15.28
#